data_AF-A0A2E8FKC0-F1
#
_entry.id   AF-A0A2E8FKC0-F1
#
_cell.length_a   1.000
_cell.length_b   1.000
_cell.length_c   1.000
_cell.angle_alpha   90.00
_cell.angle_beta   90.00
_cell.angle_gamma   90.00
#
_symmetry.space_group_name_H-M   'P 1'
#
loop_
_entity.id
_entity.type
_entity.pdbx_description
1 polymer ?
#
loop_
_entity_poly.entity_id
_entity_poly.type
_entity_poly.pdbx_seq_one_letter_code
_entity_poly.pdbx_strand_id
1 'polypeptide(L)'
;MSRVCLALLVTACLLPGCGGEPDTPTADGGAGPVAADPGAPVAAATGGQQVVRVIDGKKWIGEVPQDIYFPDPLQVATDRRPVGGGAKAANSPAAASPSATPKTAAGKDATKSTASAVADWKSLITIETLSSEIKKIRNELTGHLQNVGKFNSGMVAIPAHGATLAVLADVAARHPGKVSWKTKAKFVRDLSAQMFSNDLARGRKSFEQVKGPFEKIVEILDGSEPAELPESKDQAVFSDVASFGGVMQRMDQGFKWIQTNARDEESYKENSERVRHEAAILAVMARVIEEEGYGFSDDEDFVKYANQMLKACQTIEVSIKNEKFEDYDKAISAIDQLCTRCHMGRR
;
A
#
# COMPACT_ATOMS: atom_id res chain seq x y z
N MET A 1 27.45 21.33 -52.24
CA MET A 1 28.81 21.90 -52.33
C MET A 1 28.77 23.32 -51.78
N SER A 2 29.25 23.55 -50.56
CA SER A 2 30.18 24.65 -50.23
C SER A 2 30.45 24.61 -48.72
N ARG A 3 31.73 24.52 -48.38
CA ARG A 3 32.27 24.49 -47.01
C ARG A 3 32.63 25.92 -46.62
N VAL A 4 32.31 26.34 -45.39
CA VAL A 4 33.03 27.43 -44.71
C VAL A 4 33.25 27.03 -43.26
N CYS A 5 34.52 26.89 -42.90
CA CYS A 5 35.06 26.75 -41.54
C CYS A 5 35.18 28.13 -40.88
N LEU A 6 34.93 28.25 -39.57
CA LEU A 6 35.56 29.23 -38.66
C LEU A 6 35.24 28.79 -37.21
N ALA A 7 36.16 28.13 -36.51
CA ALA A 7 37.27 28.64 -35.69
C ALA A 7 36.90 28.71 -34.19
N LEU A 8 37.56 27.84 -33.43
CA LEU A 8 37.64 27.82 -31.96
C LEU A 8 38.22 29.14 -31.42
N LEU A 9 37.72 29.59 -30.26
CA LEU A 9 38.52 30.36 -29.31
C LEU A 9 38.37 29.76 -27.91
N VAL A 10 39.50 29.29 -27.40
CA VAL A 10 39.73 28.79 -26.04
C VAL A 10 40.23 29.98 -25.22
N THR A 11 39.59 30.28 -24.09
CA THR A 11 40.13 31.22 -23.11
C THR A 11 40.28 30.51 -21.77
N ALA A 12 41.53 30.21 -21.43
CA ALA A 12 41.96 29.73 -20.13
C ALA A 12 42.34 30.93 -19.25
N CYS A 13 41.83 30.99 -18.03
CA CYS A 13 42.36 31.83 -16.95
C CYS A 13 42.70 30.94 -15.76
N LEU A 14 43.98 30.95 -15.37
CA LEU A 14 44.54 30.27 -14.20
C LEU A 14 44.93 31.30 -13.12
N LEU A 15 44.45 31.04 -11.89
CA LEU A 15 45.11 31.17 -10.55
C LEU A 15 45.46 32.58 -10.00
N PRO A 16 45.69 32.78 -8.66
CA PRO A 16 45.91 31.83 -7.53
C PRO A 16 44.89 32.03 -6.36
N GLY A 17 44.83 31.33 -5.23
CA GLY A 17 45.66 30.36 -4.50
C GLY A 17 45.21 30.37 -3.01
N CYS A 18 45.79 29.49 -2.19
CA CYS A 18 45.59 29.26 -0.74
C CYS A 18 44.40 28.33 -0.38
N GLY A 19 44.53 27.12 0.17
CA GLY A 19 45.65 26.42 0.79
C GLY A 19 45.42 26.27 2.31
N GLY A 20 44.96 25.09 2.76
CA GLY A 20 44.86 24.76 4.19
C GLY A 20 44.06 23.47 4.45
N GLU A 21 44.77 22.41 4.84
CA GLU A 21 44.28 21.08 5.22
C GLU A 21 44.97 20.70 6.56
N PRO A 22 44.69 19.54 7.19
CA PRO A 22 43.80 19.35 8.34
C PRO A 22 44.54 19.15 9.68
N ASP A 23 43.87 19.35 10.83
CA ASP A 23 44.38 18.92 12.14
C ASP A 23 43.34 18.09 12.92
N THR A 24 43.84 17.01 13.50
CA THR A 24 43.26 16.20 14.60
C THR A 24 44.41 15.86 15.55
N PRO A 25 44.17 15.34 16.77
CA PRO A 25 43.41 15.91 17.90
C PRO A 25 44.31 16.06 19.14
N THR A 26 43.94 16.89 20.11
CA THR A 26 44.52 16.84 21.46
C THR A 26 43.45 16.97 22.52
N ALA A 27 43.46 16.02 23.46
CA ALA A 27 42.74 16.07 24.72
C ALA A 27 43.52 16.93 25.73
N ASP A 28 42.84 17.79 26.48
CA ASP A 28 42.97 17.81 27.93
C ASP A 28 41.79 18.55 28.60
N GLY A 29 41.47 18.13 29.83
CA GLY A 29 40.28 18.53 30.58
C GLY A 29 40.39 19.87 31.29
N GLY A 30 39.22 20.47 31.55
CA GLY A 30 39.07 21.62 32.45
C GLY A 30 37.59 21.81 32.81
N ALA A 31 37.25 21.52 34.07
CA ALA A 31 35.91 21.62 34.63
C ALA A 31 35.52 23.05 35.00
N GLY A 32 34.27 23.44 34.72
CA GLY A 32 33.62 24.68 35.17
C GLY A 32 32.14 24.71 34.72
N PRO A 33 31.21 25.30 35.50
CA PRO A 33 29.83 24.82 35.62
C PRO A 33 28.91 25.32 34.52
N VAL A 34 28.10 24.41 33.96
CA VAL A 34 27.06 24.72 32.97
C VAL A 34 25.70 24.80 33.67
N ALA A 35 25.06 25.95 33.54
CA ALA A 35 23.68 26.19 33.95
C ALA A 35 22.71 25.33 33.10
N ALA A 36 21.70 24.76 33.74
CA ALA A 36 20.71 23.92 33.09
C ALA A 36 19.75 24.73 32.20
N ASP A 37 19.69 24.38 30.92
CA ASP A 37 18.72 24.87 29.94
C ASP A 37 17.45 23.99 29.98
N PRO A 38 16.24 24.55 30.18
CA PRO A 38 15.00 23.79 30.21
C PRO A 38 14.45 23.62 28.79
N GLY A 39 14.90 22.59 28.05
CA GLY A 39 14.38 22.44 26.68
C GLY A 39 14.80 21.26 25.82
N ALA A 40 15.36 20.18 26.36
CA ALA A 40 15.73 19.01 25.55
C ALA A 40 14.73 17.84 25.67
N PRO A 41 14.24 17.25 24.56
CA PRO A 41 13.40 16.07 24.60
C PRO A 41 14.21 14.84 25.04
N VAL A 42 13.72 14.16 26.07
CA VAL A 42 14.35 12.96 26.65
C VAL A 42 14.12 11.77 25.71
N ALA A 43 15.21 11.06 25.40
CA ALA A 43 15.23 9.81 24.66
C ALA A 43 14.30 8.76 25.32
N ALA A 44 13.45 8.13 24.51
CA ALA A 44 12.56 7.06 24.96
C ALA A 44 13.38 5.78 25.23
N ALA A 45 13.62 5.50 26.51
CA ALA A 45 14.08 4.21 26.98
C ALA A 45 12.96 3.16 26.88
N THR A 46 13.33 2.02 26.32
CA THR A 46 12.60 0.75 26.32
C THR A 46 12.13 0.35 27.73
N GLY A 47 10.84 0.01 27.88
CA GLY A 47 10.34 -0.83 28.98
C GLY A 47 9.96 -0.16 30.31
N GLY A 48 9.52 1.10 30.32
CA GLY A 48 9.18 1.84 31.56
C GLY A 48 7.76 1.60 32.08
N GLN A 49 7.66 1.07 33.29
CA GLN A 49 6.47 1.13 34.15
C GLN A 49 5.96 2.58 34.21
N GLN A 50 4.69 2.81 33.83
CA GLN A 50 4.12 4.16 33.74
C GLN A 50 4.29 4.89 35.09
N VAL A 51 5.02 6.02 35.08
CA VAL A 51 5.28 6.81 36.29
C VAL A 51 3.98 7.48 36.71
N VAL A 52 3.30 6.89 37.70
CA VAL A 52 2.11 7.45 38.32
C VAL A 52 2.54 8.60 39.23
N ARG A 53 2.11 9.83 38.91
CA ARG A 53 2.32 11.00 39.77
C ARG A 53 1.12 11.18 40.70
N VAL A 54 1.35 11.53 41.96
CA VAL A 54 0.26 11.86 42.91
C VAL A 54 0.30 13.35 43.20
N ILE A 55 -0.77 14.05 42.84
CA ILE A 55 -0.95 15.50 43.08
C ILE A 55 -2.29 15.65 43.79
N ASP A 56 -2.32 16.30 44.96
CA ASP A 56 -3.52 16.50 45.79
C ASP A 56 -4.32 15.22 46.07
N GLY A 57 -3.62 14.11 46.34
CA GLY A 57 -4.23 12.80 46.61
C GLY A 57 -4.80 12.08 45.38
N LYS A 58 -4.72 12.69 44.19
CA LYS A 58 -5.15 12.08 42.92
C LYS A 58 -3.96 11.51 42.16
N LYS A 59 -4.13 10.33 41.58
CA LYS A 59 -3.14 9.67 40.73
C LYS A 59 -3.27 10.16 39.29
N TRP A 60 -2.15 10.38 38.62
CA TRP A 60 -2.06 10.90 37.25
C TRP A 60 -1.20 9.97 36.39
N ILE A 61 -1.62 9.78 35.14
CA ILE A 61 -0.85 9.08 34.11
C ILE A 61 -0.51 10.12 33.04
N GLY A 62 0.75 10.56 32.99
CA GLY A 62 1.13 11.71 32.17
C GLY A 62 0.42 12.99 32.64
N GLU A 63 -0.33 13.62 31.75
CA GLU A 63 -1.10 14.86 31.99
C GLU A 63 -2.58 14.62 32.31
N VAL A 64 -3.01 13.34 32.41
CA VAL A 64 -4.43 12.99 32.58
C VAL A 64 -4.68 12.38 33.97
N PRO A 65 -5.69 12.86 34.71
CA PRO A 65 -6.14 12.24 35.96
C PRO A 65 -6.59 10.78 35.78
N GLN A 66 -6.18 9.89 36.68
CA GLN A 66 -6.49 8.45 36.60
C GLN A 66 -7.99 8.16 36.85
N ASP A 67 -8.72 9.08 37.48
CA ASP A 67 -10.17 8.97 37.74
C ASP A 67 -11.03 9.09 36.48
N ILE A 68 -10.45 9.52 35.35
CA ILE A 68 -11.11 9.52 34.03
C ILE A 68 -11.02 8.15 33.36
N TYR A 69 -10.06 7.31 33.76
CA TYR A 69 -9.91 5.95 33.24
C TYR A 69 -10.76 4.98 34.05
N PHE A 70 -11.37 4.01 33.36
CA PHE A 70 -12.02 2.89 34.03
C PHE A 70 -10.99 2.14 34.89
N PRO A 71 -11.33 1.78 36.14
CA PRO A 71 -10.39 1.07 37.04
C PRO A 71 -9.87 -0.25 36.44
N ASP A 72 -10.68 -0.89 35.60
CA ASP A 72 -10.33 -2.06 34.81
C ASP A 72 -11.02 -1.95 33.43
N PRO A 73 -10.35 -1.36 32.42
CA PRO A 73 -10.96 -1.15 31.11
C PRO A 73 -11.24 -2.46 30.38
N LEU A 74 -10.55 -3.55 30.75
CA LEU A 74 -10.77 -4.87 30.16
C LEU A 74 -12.05 -5.52 30.69
N GLN A 75 -12.38 -5.32 31.98
CA GLN A 75 -13.67 -5.75 32.53
C GLN A 75 -14.86 -4.98 31.94
N VAL A 76 -14.73 -3.66 31.74
CA VAL A 76 -15.79 -2.87 31.09
C VAL A 76 -15.98 -3.31 29.64
N ALA A 77 -14.91 -3.66 28.93
CA ALA A 77 -14.99 -4.17 27.56
C ALA A 77 -15.55 -5.60 27.46
N THR A 78 -15.54 -6.38 28.55
CA THR A 78 -16.08 -7.75 28.61
C THR A 78 -17.47 -7.86 29.23
N ASP A 79 -17.99 -6.78 29.81
CA ASP A 79 -19.36 -6.75 30.33
C ASP A 79 -20.39 -6.79 29.19
N ARG A 80 -21.04 -7.95 29.03
CA ARG A 80 -22.07 -8.21 28.02
C ARG A 80 -23.49 -8.15 28.59
N ARG A 81 -23.67 -7.55 29.77
CA ARG A 81 -25.01 -7.40 30.36
C ARG A 81 -25.93 -6.61 29.41
N PRO A 82 -27.03 -7.23 28.94
CA PRO A 82 -28.00 -6.52 28.12
C PRO A 82 -28.64 -5.39 28.92
N VAL A 83 -28.56 -4.16 28.43
CA VAL A 83 -29.33 -3.04 28.96
C VAL A 83 -30.81 -3.28 28.61
N GLY A 84 -31.60 -3.60 29.63
CA GLY A 84 -32.93 -4.18 29.47
C GLY A 84 -33.99 -3.23 28.92
N GLY A 85 -34.87 -3.81 28.10
CA GLY A 85 -36.15 -3.22 27.70
C GLY A 85 -36.94 -4.12 26.75
N GLY A 86 -37.59 -5.18 27.26
CA GLY A 86 -38.66 -5.89 26.53
C GLY A 86 -38.54 -7.41 26.53
N ALA A 87 -39.35 -8.06 27.36
CA ALA A 87 -39.46 -9.50 27.48
C ALA A 87 -40.40 -10.13 26.43
N LYS A 88 -40.16 -11.45 26.21
CA LYS A 88 -40.98 -12.52 25.58
C LYS A 88 -40.38 -13.04 24.27
N ALA A 89 -40.28 -14.33 24.00
CA ALA A 89 -40.52 -15.55 24.77
C ALA A 89 -39.81 -16.70 24.03
N ALA A 90 -39.35 -17.68 24.78
CA ALA A 90 -38.79 -18.92 24.27
C ALA A 90 -39.85 -19.80 23.57
N ASN A 91 -39.46 -20.50 22.49
CA ASN A 91 -39.64 -21.96 22.41
C ASN A 91 -38.99 -22.60 21.17
N SER A 92 -38.21 -23.65 21.46
CA SER A 92 -38.09 -24.92 20.71
C SER A 92 -37.13 -24.99 19.48
N PRO A 93 -36.69 -26.19 19.05
CA PRO A 93 -35.57 -26.92 19.65
C PRO A 93 -34.53 -27.38 18.62
N ALA A 94 -33.44 -27.97 19.13
CA ALA A 94 -32.34 -28.61 18.39
C ALA A 94 -32.81 -29.66 17.37
N ALA A 95 -32.13 -29.70 16.21
CA ALA A 95 -32.18 -30.80 15.26
C ALA A 95 -30.77 -31.15 14.78
N ALA A 96 -30.53 -32.46 14.70
CA ALA A 96 -29.25 -33.13 14.61
C ALA A 96 -28.67 -33.18 13.18
N SER A 97 -27.34 -33.29 13.10
CA SER A 97 -26.63 -33.78 11.91
C SER A 97 -27.04 -35.20 11.53
N PRO A 98 -26.86 -35.55 10.26
CA PRO A 98 -26.22 -36.82 9.95
C PRO A 98 -24.97 -36.63 9.09
N SER A 99 -23.93 -37.30 9.55
CA SER A 99 -22.68 -37.59 8.84
C SER A 99 -22.94 -38.63 7.74
N ALA A 100 -22.39 -38.41 6.55
CA ALA A 100 -22.22 -39.46 5.54
C ALA A 100 -21.01 -39.14 4.66
N THR A 101 -19.88 -39.78 4.95
CA THR A 101 -18.88 -40.14 3.93
C THR A 101 -19.33 -41.48 3.32
N PRO A 102 -19.09 -41.77 2.02
CA PRO A 102 -17.85 -42.47 1.73
C PRO A 102 -17.22 -42.28 0.31
N LYS A 103 -15.90 -42.49 0.32
CA LYS A 103 -15.05 -43.19 -0.67
C LYS A 103 -14.51 -42.47 -1.91
N THR A 104 -13.20 -42.27 -1.81
CA THR A 104 -12.13 -42.21 -2.81
C THR A 104 -12.25 -43.22 -3.96
N ALA A 105 -12.00 -42.74 -5.18
CA ALA A 105 -11.42 -43.51 -6.26
C ALA A 105 -10.36 -42.63 -6.97
N ALA A 106 -9.14 -43.14 -7.02
CA ALA A 106 -8.00 -42.56 -7.71
C ALA A 106 -8.07 -42.85 -9.22
N GLY A 107 -7.63 -41.90 -10.04
CA GLY A 107 -7.48 -42.12 -11.48
C GLY A 107 -7.07 -40.88 -12.27
N LYS A 108 -5.77 -40.62 -12.30
CA LYS A 108 -4.92 -40.06 -13.38
C LYS A 108 -5.42 -38.89 -14.26
N ASP A 109 -4.56 -37.87 -14.27
CA ASP A 109 -4.20 -37.00 -15.39
C ASP A 109 -5.32 -36.52 -16.32
N ALA A 110 -5.72 -35.28 -16.10
CA ALA A 110 -5.92 -34.35 -17.20
C ALA A 110 -5.64 -32.92 -16.70
N THR A 111 -4.53 -32.37 -17.19
CA THR A 111 -4.25 -30.96 -17.25
C THR A 111 -5.49 -30.22 -17.78
N LYS A 112 -6.14 -29.45 -16.92
CA LYS A 112 -7.02 -28.36 -17.31
C LYS A 112 -6.63 -27.15 -16.47
N SER A 113 -5.64 -26.42 -16.96
CA SER A 113 -5.60 -24.98 -16.72
C SER A 113 -6.83 -24.43 -17.44
N THR A 114 -7.93 -24.32 -16.70
CA THR A 114 -9.09 -23.53 -17.13
C THR A 114 -8.62 -22.09 -17.16
N ALA A 115 -8.49 -21.55 -18.37
CA ALA A 115 -8.24 -20.14 -18.56
C ALA A 115 -9.33 -19.35 -17.82
N SER A 116 -8.93 -18.64 -16.77
CA SER A 116 -9.71 -17.59 -16.13
C SER A 116 -10.32 -16.73 -17.24
N ALA A 117 -11.64 -16.53 -17.19
CA ALA A 117 -12.35 -15.71 -18.17
C ALA A 117 -11.59 -14.39 -18.32
N VAL A 118 -11.11 -14.09 -19.53
CA VAL A 118 -10.23 -12.94 -19.80
C VAL A 118 -10.88 -11.70 -19.22
N ALA A 119 -10.37 -11.23 -18.08
CA ALA A 119 -10.91 -10.06 -17.41
C ALA A 119 -10.84 -8.87 -18.37
N ASP A 120 -11.96 -8.18 -18.55
CA ASP A 120 -12.03 -6.97 -19.39
C ASP A 120 -11.38 -5.79 -18.66
N TRP A 121 -10.05 -5.81 -18.57
CA TRP A 121 -9.26 -4.78 -17.90
C TRP A 121 -9.51 -3.38 -18.47
N LYS A 122 -9.87 -3.28 -19.76
CA LYS A 122 -10.16 -2.01 -20.42
C LYS A 122 -11.37 -1.30 -19.83
N SER A 123 -12.34 -2.07 -19.35
CA SER A 123 -13.53 -1.52 -18.68
C SER A 123 -13.24 -0.96 -17.28
N LEU A 124 -12.13 -1.38 -16.64
CA LEU A 124 -11.79 -1.05 -15.26
C LEU A 124 -10.76 0.08 -15.15
N ILE A 125 -9.77 0.10 -16.05
CA ILE A 125 -8.68 1.06 -16.01
C ILE A 125 -8.24 1.41 -17.44
N THR A 126 -8.00 2.69 -17.70
CA THR A 126 -7.39 3.12 -18.95
C THR A 126 -5.89 2.88 -18.93
N ILE A 127 -5.25 2.77 -20.11
CA ILE A 127 -3.80 2.58 -20.14
C ILE A 127 -3.05 3.81 -19.62
N GLU A 128 -3.66 4.99 -19.73
CA GLU A 128 -3.17 6.26 -19.23
C GLU A 128 -3.17 6.29 -17.69
N THR A 129 -4.28 5.90 -17.05
CA THR A 129 -4.39 5.82 -15.58
C THR A 129 -3.46 4.77 -15.00
N LEU A 130 -3.31 3.63 -15.67
CA LEU A 130 -2.34 2.61 -15.29
C LEU A 130 -0.91 3.16 -15.36
N SER A 131 -0.57 3.84 -16.47
CA SER A 131 0.76 4.40 -16.69
C SER A 131 1.08 5.52 -15.72
N SER A 132 0.10 6.36 -15.36
CA SER A 132 0.28 7.43 -14.38
C SER A 132 0.51 6.87 -12.97
N GLU A 133 -0.17 5.79 -12.59
CA GLU A 133 0.04 5.14 -11.29
C GLU A 133 1.43 4.48 -11.22
N ILE A 134 1.85 3.77 -12.27
CA ILE A 134 3.21 3.20 -12.33
C ILE A 134 4.27 4.30 -12.24
N LYS A 135 4.08 5.41 -12.95
CA LYS A 135 4.98 6.57 -12.88
C LYS A 135 5.01 7.18 -11.48
N LYS A 136 3.86 7.30 -10.80
CA LYS A 136 3.78 7.79 -9.43
C LYS A 136 4.60 6.90 -8.49
N ILE A 137 4.37 5.59 -8.52
CA ILE A 137 5.09 4.61 -7.70
C ILE A 137 6.59 4.67 -7.98
N ARG A 138 6.99 4.76 -9.26
CA ARG A 138 8.39 4.91 -9.66
C ARG A 138 9.02 6.15 -9.00
N ASN A 139 8.34 7.29 -9.02
CA ASN A 139 8.86 8.52 -8.42
C ASN A 139 8.97 8.42 -6.90
N GLU A 140 7.98 7.83 -6.23
CA GLU A 140 7.97 7.63 -4.77
C GLU A 140 9.11 6.68 -4.34
N LEU A 141 9.26 5.53 -4.99
CA LEU A 141 10.34 4.59 -4.75
C LEU A 141 11.71 5.19 -5.04
N THR A 142 11.87 5.97 -6.11
CA THR A 142 13.10 6.71 -6.40
C THR A 142 13.48 7.62 -5.23
N GLY A 143 12.51 8.33 -4.65
CA GLY A 143 12.72 9.18 -3.48
C GLY A 143 13.13 8.40 -2.23
N HIS A 144 12.50 7.24 -1.98
CA HIS A 144 12.85 6.38 -0.85
C HIS A 144 14.21 5.70 -1.01
N LEU A 145 14.65 5.42 -2.23
CA LEU A 145 15.87 4.65 -2.50
C LEU A 145 17.12 5.49 -2.79
N GLN A 146 17.07 6.80 -2.52
CA GLN A 146 18.25 7.69 -2.68
C GLN A 146 19.40 7.31 -1.76
N ASN A 147 19.10 6.93 -0.51
CA ASN A 147 20.05 6.47 0.49
C ASN A 147 19.34 5.69 1.60
N VAL A 148 20.12 5.03 2.46
CA VAL A 148 19.59 4.20 3.57
C VAL A 148 18.72 5.01 4.54
N GLY A 149 19.02 6.29 4.75
CA GLY A 149 18.22 7.17 5.62
C GLY A 149 16.81 7.38 5.08
N LYS A 150 16.69 7.76 3.80
CA LYS A 150 15.40 7.92 3.11
C LYS A 150 14.63 6.60 3.03
N PHE A 151 15.34 5.50 2.82
CA PHE A 151 14.75 4.17 2.81
C PHE A 151 14.14 3.82 4.16
N ASN A 152 14.88 4.01 5.25
CA ASN A 152 14.39 3.71 6.60
C ASN A 152 13.11 4.50 6.95
N SER A 153 12.96 5.72 6.41
CA SER A 153 11.74 6.53 6.58
C SER A 153 10.59 6.09 5.69
N GLY A 154 10.86 5.57 4.49
CA GLY A 154 9.84 5.19 3.50
C GLY A 154 9.50 3.69 3.44
N MET A 155 10.25 2.83 4.13
CA MET A 155 10.20 1.37 3.92
C MET A 155 8.83 0.74 4.19
N VAL A 156 8.00 1.35 5.05
CA VAL A 156 6.65 0.86 5.38
C VAL A 156 5.68 0.94 4.19
N ALA A 157 5.93 1.85 3.23
CA ALA A 157 5.11 1.98 2.04
C ALA A 157 5.53 1.01 0.92
N ILE A 158 6.75 0.47 0.96
CA ILE A 158 7.33 -0.34 -0.12
C ILE A 158 6.51 -1.61 -0.42
N PRO A 159 6.00 -2.38 0.57
CA PRO A 159 5.17 -3.54 0.27
C PRO A 159 3.90 -3.20 -0.53
N ALA A 160 3.21 -2.11 -0.18
CA ALA A 160 2.04 -1.64 -0.93
C ALA A 160 2.41 -1.19 -2.34
N HIS A 161 3.50 -0.43 -2.49
CA HIS A 161 4.01 0.00 -3.80
C HIS A 161 4.42 -1.18 -4.67
N GLY A 162 5.15 -2.15 -4.11
CA GLY A 162 5.58 -3.35 -4.80
C GLY A 162 4.41 -4.21 -5.25
N ALA A 163 3.45 -4.49 -4.36
CA ALA A 163 2.24 -5.25 -4.72
C ALA A 163 1.42 -4.53 -5.81
N THR A 164 1.27 -3.21 -5.69
CA THR A 164 0.56 -2.40 -6.69
C THR A 164 1.26 -2.45 -8.05
N LEU A 165 2.59 -2.30 -8.07
CA LEU A 165 3.38 -2.34 -9.28
C LEU A 165 3.33 -3.74 -9.93
N ALA A 166 3.37 -4.81 -9.13
CA ALA A 166 3.21 -6.17 -9.60
C ALA A 166 1.84 -6.39 -10.26
N VAL A 167 0.76 -5.97 -9.60
CA VAL A 167 -0.59 -6.03 -10.13
C VAL A 167 -0.71 -5.27 -11.45
N LEU A 168 -0.29 -4.01 -11.47
CA LEU A 168 -0.46 -3.16 -12.65
C LEU A 168 0.41 -3.59 -13.82
N ALA A 169 1.60 -4.15 -13.57
CA ALA A 169 2.42 -4.73 -14.62
C ALA A 169 1.73 -5.95 -15.27
N ASP A 170 1.16 -6.85 -14.46
CA ASP A 170 0.45 -8.01 -14.99
C ASP A 170 -0.85 -7.60 -15.73
N VAL A 171 -1.59 -6.64 -15.19
CA VAL A 171 -2.75 -6.02 -15.88
C VAL A 171 -2.30 -5.38 -17.19
N ALA A 172 -1.19 -4.64 -17.23
CA ALA A 172 -0.68 -4.02 -18.45
C ALA A 172 -0.34 -5.05 -19.54
N ALA A 173 0.17 -6.23 -19.17
CA ALA A 173 0.45 -7.32 -20.10
C ALA A 173 -0.84 -7.82 -20.79
N ARG A 174 -1.96 -7.86 -20.05
CA ARG A 174 -3.27 -8.37 -20.49
C ARG A 174 -4.20 -7.28 -21.05
N HIS A 175 -3.96 -6.02 -20.74
CA HIS A 175 -4.78 -4.88 -21.16
C HIS A 175 -4.64 -4.62 -22.68
N PRO A 176 -5.68 -4.28 -23.44
CA PRO A 176 -5.56 -4.09 -24.90
C PRO A 176 -4.78 -2.85 -25.33
N GLY A 177 -4.67 -1.83 -24.46
CA GLY A 177 -3.82 -0.65 -24.67
C GLY A 177 -2.34 -0.98 -24.80
N LYS A 178 -1.55 -0.01 -25.29
CA LYS A 178 -0.12 -0.17 -25.56
C LYS A 178 0.71 0.72 -24.63
N VAL A 179 1.74 0.13 -24.04
CA VAL A 179 2.86 0.82 -23.36
C VAL A 179 4.17 0.25 -23.92
N SER A 180 5.22 1.07 -23.98
CA SER A 180 6.51 0.69 -24.60
C SER A 180 7.14 -0.56 -23.99
N TRP A 181 6.96 -0.76 -22.68
CA TRP A 181 7.54 -1.87 -21.92
C TRP A 181 6.61 -3.09 -21.79
N LYS A 182 5.47 -3.12 -22.48
CA LYS A 182 4.44 -4.17 -22.31
C LYS A 182 4.97 -5.59 -22.53
N THR A 183 5.86 -5.79 -23.51
CA THR A 183 6.48 -7.10 -23.79
C THR A 183 7.39 -7.58 -22.65
N LYS A 184 7.84 -6.67 -21.80
CA LYS A 184 8.68 -6.91 -20.62
C LYS A 184 7.88 -6.83 -19.31
N ALA A 185 6.56 -6.67 -19.37
CA ALA A 185 5.72 -6.46 -18.19
C ALA A 185 5.81 -7.60 -17.16
N LYS A 186 5.99 -8.85 -17.60
CA LYS A 186 6.21 -10.00 -16.72
C LYS A 186 7.45 -9.86 -15.83
N PHE A 187 8.51 -9.25 -16.34
CA PHE A 187 9.72 -8.98 -15.56
C PHE A 187 9.48 -7.87 -14.55
N VAL A 188 8.75 -6.81 -14.91
CA VAL A 188 8.36 -5.75 -13.97
C VAL A 188 7.53 -6.33 -12.83
N ARG A 189 6.60 -7.23 -13.14
CA ARG A 189 5.79 -7.94 -12.14
C ARG A 189 6.65 -8.71 -11.14
N ASP A 190 7.53 -9.57 -11.65
CA ASP A 190 8.32 -10.47 -10.81
C ASP A 190 9.41 -9.71 -10.03
N LEU A 191 10.06 -8.72 -10.63
CA LEU A 191 10.99 -7.83 -9.93
C LEU A 191 10.29 -7.01 -8.83
N SER A 192 9.04 -6.63 -9.04
CA SER A 192 8.27 -5.92 -8.02
C SER A 192 8.00 -6.80 -6.81
N ALA A 193 7.63 -8.07 -7.03
CA ALA A 193 7.48 -9.05 -5.97
C ALA A 193 8.79 -9.30 -5.20
N GLN A 194 9.93 -9.33 -5.90
CA GLN A 194 11.26 -9.51 -5.28
C GLN A 194 11.62 -8.40 -4.29
N MET A 195 11.14 -7.16 -4.48
CA MET A 195 11.44 -6.06 -3.56
C MET A 195 11.01 -6.36 -2.12
N PHE A 196 9.90 -7.10 -1.94
CA PHE A 196 9.30 -7.39 -0.64
C PHE A 196 9.18 -8.89 -0.35
N SER A 197 9.98 -9.73 -1.01
CA SER A 197 9.94 -11.19 -0.81
C SER A 197 10.38 -11.63 0.59
N ASN A 198 11.14 -10.79 1.30
CA ASN A 198 11.47 -10.94 2.70
C ASN A 198 11.04 -9.70 3.48
N ASP A 199 10.81 -9.88 4.79
CA ASP A 199 10.50 -8.78 5.70
C ASP A 199 11.57 -7.68 5.65
N LEU A 200 11.12 -6.45 5.44
CA LEU A 200 11.98 -5.28 5.37
C LEU A 200 12.31 -4.79 6.78
N ALA A 201 13.60 -4.71 7.08
CA ALA A 201 14.14 -4.10 8.29
C ALA A 201 14.94 -2.83 7.95
N ARG A 202 15.16 -1.96 8.95
CA ARG A 202 16.04 -0.80 8.78
C ARG A 202 17.47 -1.26 8.42
N GLY A 203 18.13 -0.50 7.56
CA GLY A 203 19.56 -0.67 7.26
C GLY A 203 19.87 -1.13 5.83
N ARG A 204 21.17 -1.32 5.57
CA ARG A 204 21.74 -1.54 4.23
C ARG A 204 21.18 -2.78 3.54
N LYS A 205 21.00 -3.89 4.26
CA LYS A 205 20.58 -5.16 3.66
C LYS A 205 19.22 -5.05 2.95
N SER A 206 18.20 -4.55 3.64
CA SER A 206 16.86 -4.36 3.05
C SER A 206 16.84 -3.25 2.01
N PHE A 207 17.67 -2.23 2.18
CA PHE A 207 17.85 -1.19 1.17
C PHE A 207 18.32 -1.79 -0.17
N GLU A 208 19.38 -2.61 -0.16
CA GLU A 208 19.87 -3.26 -1.38
C GLU A 208 18.89 -4.31 -1.93
N GLN A 209 18.14 -5.01 -1.05
CA GLN A 209 17.07 -5.94 -1.46
C GLN A 209 16.01 -5.26 -2.35
N VAL A 210 15.62 -4.03 -2.00
CA VAL A 210 14.63 -3.28 -2.80
C VAL A 210 15.30 -2.58 -3.99
N LYS A 211 16.47 -1.98 -3.77
CA LYS A 211 17.14 -1.14 -4.76
C LYS A 211 17.52 -1.93 -6.02
N GLY A 212 18.09 -3.12 -5.88
CA GLY A 212 18.53 -3.93 -7.04
C GLY A 212 17.39 -4.24 -8.03
N PRO A 213 16.28 -4.87 -7.60
CA PRO A 213 15.12 -5.09 -8.46
C PRO A 213 14.51 -3.79 -8.99
N PHE A 214 14.47 -2.73 -8.18
CA PHE A 214 13.90 -1.45 -8.59
C PHE A 214 14.69 -0.77 -9.73
N GLU A 215 16.03 -0.80 -9.69
CA GLU A 215 16.86 -0.27 -10.77
C GLU A 215 16.61 -1.00 -12.10
N LYS A 216 16.47 -2.34 -12.06
CA LYS A 216 16.09 -3.12 -13.24
C LYS A 216 14.69 -2.76 -13.76
N ILE A 217 13.74 -2.50 -12.86
CA ILE A 217 12.40 -2.01 -13.26
C ILE A 217 12.51 -0.65 -13.97
N VAL A 218 13.26 0.30 -13.39
CA VAL A 218 13.48 1.63 -13.95
C VAL A 218 14.04 1.52 -15.38
N GLU A 219 15.06 0.69 -15.59
CA GLU A 219 15.62 0.42 -16.91
C GLU A 219 14.58 -0.13 -17.90
N ILE A 220 13.76 -1.12 -17.50
CA ILE A 220 12.69 -1.66 -18.35
C ILE A 220 11.67 -0.58 -18.72
N LEU A 221 11.24 0.22 -17.73
CA LEU A 221 10.25 1.29 -17.93
C LEU A 221 10.77 2.39 -18.88
N ASP A 222 12.08 2.62 -18.93
CA ASP A 222 12.73 3.54 -19.87
C ASP A 222 12.96 2.93 -21.26
N GLY A 223 12.63 1.65 -21.45
CA GLY A 223 12.78 0.93 -22.72
C GLY A 223 14.11 0.21 -22.89
N SER A 224 15.00 0.26 -21.89
CA SER A 224 16.26 -0.47 -21.87
C SER A 224 16.04 -1.96 -21.58
N GLU A 225 17.10 -2.75 -21.74
CA GLU A 225 17.11 -4.18 -21.39
C GLU A 225 18.16 -4.42 -20.31
N PRO A 226 17.74 -4.65 -19.06
CA PRO A 226 18.67 -4.90 -17.97
C PRO A 226 19.49 -6.16 -18.24
N ALA A 227 20.75 -6.13 -17.79
CA ALA A 227 21.53 -7.35 -17.70
C ALA A 227 20.89 -8.31 -16.69
N GLU A 228 20.89 -9.60 -17.02
CA GLU A 228 20.50 -10.68 -16.11
C GLU A 228 19.07 -10.51 -15.56
N LEU A 229 18.08 -10.56 -16.46
CA LEU A 229 16.69 -10.67 -16.05
C LEU A 229 16.43 -12.05 -15.43
N PRO A 230 15.64 -12.13 -14.33
CA PRO A 230 15.26 -13.40 -13.77
C PRO A 230 14.39 -14.18 -14.76
N GLU A 231 14.38 -15.51 -14.63
CA GLU A 231 13.38 -16.32 -15.31
C GLU A 231 11.98 -15.87 -14.87
N SER A 232 11.09 -15.65 -15.84
CA SER A 232 9.77 -15.09 -15.61
C SER A 232 8.73 -15.84 -16.44
N LYS A 233 7.71 -16.34 -15.75
CA LYS A 233 6.55 -16.98 -16.38
C LYS A 233 5.76 -15.94 -17.17
N ASP A 234 5.20 -16.33 -18.31
CA ASP A 234 4.35 -15.41 -19.09
C ASP A 234 3.13 -14.95 -18.30
N GLN A 235 2.58 -15.83 -17.46
CA GLN A 235 1.49 -15.53 -16.53
C GLN A 235 1.84 -16.03 -15.14
N ALA A 236 1.43 -15.25 -14.13
CA ALA A 236 1.50 -15.62 -12.72
C ALA A 236 0.11 -15.54 -12.10
N VAL A 237 -0.09 -16.31 -11.03
CA VAL A 237 -1.22 -16.11 -10.13
C VAL A 237 -0.94 -14.85 -9.32
N PHE A 238 -1.93 -13.96 -9.17
CA PHE A 238 -1.71 -12.67 -8.50
C PHE A 238 -1.25 -12.82 -7.05
N SER A 239 -1.71 -13.84 -6.32
CA SER A 239 -1.29 -14.11 -4.93
C SER A 239 0.20 -14.44 -4.80
N ASP A 240 0.85 -14.97 -5.85
CA ASP A 240 2.27 -15.27 -5.84
C ASP A 240 3.14 -14.01 -5.91
N VAL A 241 2.63 -12.94 -6.51
CA VAL A 241 3.40 -11.73 -6.86
C VAL A 241 2.91 -10.47 -6.15
N ALA A 242 1.71 -10.48 -5.58
CA ALA A 242 1.08 -9.38 -4.87
C ALA A 242 0.44 -9.89 -3.59
N SER A 243 1.04 -9.55 -2.45
CA SER A 243 0.51 -9.98 -1.15
C SER A 243 -0.85 -9.32 -0.88
N PHE A 244 -1.78 -10.08 -0.29
CA PHE A 244 -3.09 -9.54 0.13
C PHE A 244 -2.95 -8.31 1.04
N GLY A 245 -1.99 -8.33 1.97
CA GLY A 245 -1.71 -7.17 2.83
C GLY A 245 -1.27 -5.93 2.05
N GLY A 246 -0.39 -6.07 1.05
CA GLY A 246 0.03 -4.96 0.20
C GLY A 246 -1.10 -4.39 -0.66
N VAL A 247 -1.94 -5.27 -1.22
CA VAL A 247 -3.14 -4.87 -1.98
C VAL A 247 -4.13 -4.12 -1.10
N MET A 248 -4.45 -4.63 0.09
CA MET A 248 -5.33 -3.96 1.06
C MET A 248 -4.77 -2.61 1.51
N GLN A 249 -3.46 -2.53 1.79
CA GLN A 249 -2.82 -1.28 2.17
C GLN A 249 -2.93 -0.22 1.05
N ARG A 250 -2.78 -0.61 -0.22
CA ARG A 250 -2.99 0.31 -1.34
C ARG A 250 -4.44 0.79 -1.45
N MET A 251 -5.40 -0.11 -1.27
CA MET A 251 -6.83 0.25 -1.29
C MET A 251 -7.16 1.25 -0.17
N ASP A 252 -6.67 1.00 1.04
CA ASP A 252 -6.84 1.89 2.19
C ASP A 252 -6.23 3.28 1.95
N GLN A 253 -5.00 3.35 1.40
CA GLN A 253 -4.36 4.63 1.05
C GLN A 253 -5.18 5.45 0.05
N GLY A 254 -5.67 4.81 -1.00
CA GLY A 254 -6.48 5.47 -2.03
C GLY A 254 -7.81 5.95 -1.48
N PHE A 255 -8.49 5.11 -0.70
CA PHE A 255 -9.77 5.46 -0.11
C PHE A 255 -9.65 6.58 0.93
N LYS A 256 -8.65 6.51 1.82
CA LYS A 256 -8.36 7.58 2.78
C LYS A 256 -8.06 8.90 2.08
N TRP A 257 -7.32 8.87 0.97
CA TRP A 257 -7.08 10.08 0.19
C TRP A 257 -8.39 10.70 -0.30
N ILE A 258 -9.31 9.91 -0.85
CA ILE A 258 -10.64 10.40 -1.29
C ILE A 258 -11.41 10.97 -0.09
N GLN A 259 -11.44 10.25 1.02
CA GLN A 259 -12.07 10.69 2.26
C GLN A 259 -11.44 11.96 2.84
N THR A 260 -10.18 12.27 2.58
CA THR A 260 -9.58 13.51 3.11
C THR A 260 -9.78 14.69 2.17
N ASN A 261 -9.86 14.46 0.86
CA ASN A 261 -9.73 15.53 -0.14
C ASN A 261 -10.96 15.71 -1.04
N ALA A 262 -11.99 14.87 -0.92
CA ALA A 262 -13.14 14.88 -1.83
C ALA A 262 -14.45 14.41 -1.14
N ARG A 263 -14.77 14.94 0.03
CA ARG A 263 -15.97 14.52 0.82
C ARG A 263 -17.24 15.32 0.53
N ASP A 264 -17.13 16.46 -0.13
CA ASP A 264 -18.25 17.34 -0.43
C ASP A 264 -18.29 17.70 -1.91
N GLU A 265 -19.37 18.39 -2.32
CA GLU A 265 -19.65 18.68 -3.73
C GLU A 265 -18.59 19.59 -4.38
N GLU A 266 -17.98 20.48 -3.62
CA GLU A 266 -16.95 21.38 -4.12
C GLU A 266 -15.64 20.59 -4.31
N SER A 267 -15.17 19.94 -3.24
CA SER A 267 -13.90 19.24 -3.21
C SER A 267 -13.84 18.05 -4.18
N TYR A 268 -14.94 17.30 -4.41
CA TYR A 268 -14.91 16.22 -5.41
C TYR A 268 -14.84 16.74 -6.86
N LYS A 269 -15.39 17.93 -7.16
CA LYS A 269 -15.29 18.55 -8.49
C LYS A 269 -13.86 18.99 -8.75
N GLU A 270 -13.27 19.71 -7.79
CA GLU A 270 -11.88 20.16 -7.83
C GLU A 270 -10.90 19.00 -8.00
N ASN A 271 -11.19 17.87 -7.34
CA ASN A 271 -10.33 16.69 -7.31
C ASN A 271 -10.78 15.57 -8.26
N SER A 272 -11.70 15.83 -9.18
CA SER A 272 -12.39 14.83 -9.99
C SER A 272 -11.45 13.87 -10.73
N GLU A 273 -10.37 14.36 -11.33
CA GLU A 273 -9.37 13.52 -11.99
C GLU A 273 -8.70 12.53 -11.03
N ARG A 274 -8.33 13.00 -9.85
CA ARG A 274 -7.64 12.20 -8.86
C ARG A 274 -8.58 11.21 -8.17
N VAL A 275 -9.83 11.58 -7.96
CA VAL A 275 -10.88 10.65 -7.47
C VAL A 275 -11.12 9.53 -8.49
N ARG A 276 -11.25 9.86 -9.79
CA ARG A 276 -11.38 8.84 -10.85
C ARG A 276 -10.18 7.91 -10.90
N HIS A 277 -8.97 8.47 -10.79
CA HIS A 277 -7.74 7.68 -10.71
C HIS A 277 -7.78 6.69 -9.56
N GLU A 278 -8.07 7.13 -8.34
CA GLU A 278 -8.12 6.25 -7.17
C GLU A 278 -9.25 5.21 -7.27
N ALA A 279 -10.43 5.60 -7.75
CA ALA A 279 -11.54 4.66 -7.97
C ALA A 279 -11.18 3.55 -8.98
N ALA A 280 -10.47 3.89 -10.06
CA ALA A 280 -9.99 2.90 -11.03
C ALA A 280 -8.96 1.93 -10.42
N ILE A 281 -8.02 2.43 -9.59
CA ILE A 281 -7.07 1.56 -8.90
C ILE A 281 -7.78 0.64 -7.90
N LEU A 282 -8.73 1.17 -7.12
CA LEU A 282 -9.53 0.38 -6.19
C LEU A 282 -10.34 -0.72 -6.93
N ALA A 283 -10.93 -0.39 -8.08
CA ALA A 283 -11.64 -1.34 -8.93
C ALA A 283 -10.75 -2.48 -9.41
N VAL A 284 -9.54 -2.16 -9.89
CA VAL A 284 -8.55 -3.16 -10.32
C VAL A 284 -8.18 -4.08 -9.16
N MET A 285 -7.89 -3.52 -7.98
CA MET A 285 -7.53 -4.30 -6.80
C MET A 285 -8.68 -5.21 -6.35
N ALA A 286 -9.91 -4.69 -6.30
CA ALA A 286 -11.09 -5.50 -5.97
C ALA A 286 -11.24 -6.70 -6.94
N ARG A 287 -11.08 -6.46 -8.25
CA ARG A 287 -11.19 -7.52 -9.27
C ARG A 287 -10.06 -8.54 -9.17
N VAL A 288 -8.85 -8.11 -8.84
CA VAL A 288 -7.67 -9.00 -8.71
C VAL A 288 -7.85 -10.01 -7.60
N ILE A 289 -8.44 -9.62 -6.47
CA ILE A 289 -8.60 -10.53 -5.33
C ILE A 289 -9.65 -11.62 -5.60
N GLU A 290 -10.56 -11.38 -6.55
CA GLU A 290 -11.54 -12.37 -7.02
C GLU A 290 -10.97 -13.36 -8.04
N GLU A 291 -9.76 -13.13 -8.58
CA GLU A 291 -9.15 -14.06 -9.53
C GLU A 291 -8.92 -15.44 -8.91
N GLU A 292 -9.11 -16.47 -9.73
CA GLU A 292 -8.78 -17.85 -9.34
C GLU A 292 -7.32 -17.94 -8.91
N GLY A 293 -7.09 -18.64 -7.80
CA GLY A 293 -5.76 -18.79 -7.21
C GLY A 293 -5.34 -17.66 -6.27
N TYR A 294 -6.08 -16.55 -6.17
CA TYR A 294 -5.80 -15.53 -5.14
C TYR A 294 -6.08 -16.06 -3.72
N GLY A 295 -7.03 -16.99 -3.60
CA GLY A 295 -7.36 -17.69 -2.35
C GLY A 295 -8.69 -17.32 -1.70
N PHE A 296 -9.52 -16.50 -2.37
CA PHE A 296 -10.84 -16.10 -1.88
C PHE A 296 -11.98 -16.34 -2.88
N SER A 297 -11.70 -17.01 -4.01
CA SER A 297 -12.68 -17.21 -5.09
C SER A 297 -13.83 -18.13 -4.70
N ASP A 298 -13.67 -18.94 -3.65
CA ASP A 298 -14.64 -19.86 -3.07
C ASP A 298 -15.33 -19.33 -1.80
N ASP A 299 -14.91 -18.17 -1.28
CA ASP A 299 -15.57 -17.46 -0.19
C ASP A 299 -16.68 -16.56 -0.78
N GLU A 300 -17.91 -17.06 -0.79
CA GLU A 300 -19.07 -16.37 -1.39
C GLU A 300 -19.29 -14.97 -0.80
N ASP A 301 -19.08 -14.79 0.50
CA ASP A 301 -19.24 -13.50 1.16
C ASP A 301 -18.13 -12.53 0.74
N PHE A 302 -16.89 -13.03 0.63
CA PHE A 302 -15.79 -12.22 0.13
C PHE A 302 -15.99 -11.76 -1.31
N VAL A 303 -16.32 -12.70 -2.20
CA VAL A 303 -16.62 -12.40 -3.61
C VAL A 303 -17.77 -11.41 -3.72
N LYS A 304 -18.80 -11.53 -2.87
CA LYS A 304 -19.89 -10.57 -2.81
C LYS A 304 -19.43 -9.18 -2.41
N TYR A 305 -18.56 -9.05 -1.40
CA TYR A 305 -18.04 -7.75 -0.99
C TYR A 305 -17.11 -7.12 -2.04
N ALA A 306 -16.25 -7.90 -2.67
CA ALA A 306 -15.37 -7.42 -3.74
C ALA A 306 -16.17 -6.96 -4.97
N ASN A 307 -17.23 -7.66 -5.36
CA ASN A 307 -18.13 -7.24 -6.43
C ASN A 307 -18.91 -5.96 -6.08
N GLN A 308 -19.35 -5.81 -4.83
CA GLN A 308 -19.99 -4.58 -4.37
C GLN A 308 -19.01 -3.39 -4.38
N MET A 309 -17.75 -3.63 -4.01
CA MET A 309 -16.66 -2.63 -4.07
C MET A 309 -16.41 -2.20 -5.51
N LEU A 310 -16.27 -3.16 -6.42
CA LEU A 310 -16.08 -2.94 -7.85
C LEU A 310 -17.19 -2.07 -8.43
N LYS A 311 -18.45 -2.42 -8.13
CA LYS A 311 -19.63 -1.66 -8.57
C LYS A 311 -19.66 -0.23 -8.00
N ALA A 312 -19.26 -0.04 -6.75
CA ALA A 312 -19.17 1.29 -6.14
C ALA A 312 -18.10 2.15 -6.85
N CYS A 313 -16.94 1.57 -7.16
CA CYS A 313 -15.89 2.26 -7.91
C CYS A 313 -16.35 2.66 -9.31
N GLN A 314 -17.07 1.80 -10.01
CA GLN A 314 -17.67 2.12 -11.32
C GLN A 314 -18.73 3.22 -11.20
N THR A 315 -19.53 3.20 -10.14
CA THR A 315 -20.49 4.29 -9.86
C THR A 315 -19.78 5.62 -9.69
N ILE A 316 -18.64 5.69 -8.98
CA ILE A 316 -17.85 6.93 -8.83
C ILE A 316 -17.46 7.52 -10.19
N GLU A 317 -16.92 6.70 -11.10
CA GLU A 317 -16.53 7.16 -12.45
C GLU A 317 -17.74 7.74 -13.22
N VAL A 318 -18.87 7.02 -13.20
CA VAL A 318 -20.10 7.46 -13.85
C VAL A 318 -20.67 8.73 -13.23
N SER A 319 -20.61 8.85 -11.90
CA SER A 319 -21.07 10.02 -11.16
C SER A 319 -20.24 11.26 -11.46
N ILE A 320 -18.91 11.12 -11.54
CA ILE A 320 -18.03 12.23 -11.92
C ILE A 320 -18.30 12.68 -13.35
N LYS A 321 -18.41 11.73 -14.29
CA LYS A 321 -18.69 12.04 -15.70
C LYS A 321 -20.01 12.77 -15.91
N ASN A 322 -21.03 12.44 -15.10
CA ASN A 322 -22.36 13.02 -15.21
C ASN A 322 -22.64 14.11 -14.17
N GLU A 323 -21.61 14.56 -13.43
CA GLU A 323 -21.71 15.58 -12.37
C GLU A 323 -22.78 15.27 -11.30
N LYS A 324 -22.97 13.98 -10.97
CA LYS A 324 -23.96 13.51 -9.99
C LYS A 324 -23.34 13.28 -8.61
N PHE A 325 -23.22 14.34 -7.81
CA PHE A 325 -22.62 14.24 -6.48
C PHE A 325 -23.36 13.27 -5.55
N GLU A 326 -24.70 13.25 -5.56
CA GLU A 326 -25.47 12.32 -4.70
C GLU A 326 -25.15 10.84 -4.95
N ASP A 327 -24.92 10.47 -6.21
CA ASP A 327 -24.57 9.09 -6.58
C ASP A 327 -23.12 8.78 -6.19
N TYR A 328 -22.23 9.78 -6.29
CA TYR A 328 -20.86 9.69 -5.79
C TYR A 328 -20.80 9.50 -4.27
N ASP A 329 -21.53 10.31 -3.49
CA ASP A 329 -21.56 10.25 -2.03
C ASP A 329 -22.08 8.90 -1.52
N LYS A 330 -23.14 8.38 -2.16
CA LYS A 330 -23.65 7.02 -1.89
C LYS A 330 -22.60 5.95 -2.18
N ALA A 331 -21.84 6.09 -3.28
CA ALA A 331 -20.82 5.12 -3.65
C ALA A 331 -19.63 5.12 -2.67
N ILE A 332 -19.15 6.30 -2.24
CA ILE A 332 -18.10 6.42 -1.22
C ILE A 332 -18.55 5.86 0.12
N SER A 333 -19.79 6.17 0.54
CA SER A 333 -20.38 5.61 1.75
C SER A 333 -20.51 4.08 1.67
N ALA A 334 -20.85 3.54 0.50
CA ALA A 334 -20.90 2.09 0.29
C ALA A 334 -19.50 1.44 0.44
N ILE A 335 -18.46 2.06 -0.11
CA ILE A 335 -17.07 1.59 0.04
C ILE A 335 -16.66 1.57 1.53
N ASP A 336 -16.94 2.64 2.27
CA ASP A 336 -16.62 2.72 3.71
C ASP A 336 -17.27 1.59 4.52
N GLN A 337 -18.55 1.35 4.25
CA GLN A 337 -19.30 0.26 4.88
C GLN A 337 -18.78 -1.12 4.48
N LEU A 338 -18.31 -1.30 3.25
CA LEU A 338 -17.73 -2.57 2.78
C LEU A 338 -16.40 -2.85 3.47
N CYS A 339 -15.53 -1.85 3.59
CA CYS A 339 -14.30 -1.94 4.37
C CYS A 339 -14.62 -2.38 5.81
N THR A 340 -15.58 -1.70 6.45
CA THR A 340 -15.99 -2.03 7.82
C THR A 340 -16.56 -3.45 7.93
N ARG A 341 -17.49 -3.84 7.04
CA ARG A 341 -18.13 -5.17 7.07
C ARG A 341 -17.13 -6.29 6.83
N CYS A 342 -16.22 -6.14 5.87
CA CYS A 342 -15.21 -7.16 5.58
C CYS A 342 -14.19 -7.33 6.72
N HIS A 343 -13.80 -6.25 7.39
CA HIS A 343 -12.83 -6.29 8.49
C HIS A 343 -13.44 -6.60 9.88
N MET A 344 -14.72 -6.30 10.09
CA MET A 344 -15.42 -6.63 11.34
C MET A 344 -16.07 -8.01 11.32
N GLY A 345 -16.57 -8.47 10.16
CA GLY A 345 -17.26 -9.75 10.02
C GLY A 345 -16.34 -10.98 10.02
N ARG A 346 -15.02 -10.79 10.01
CA ARG A 346 -14.00 -11.85 10.01
C ARG A 346 -13.13 -11.87 11.28
N ARG A 347 -13.67 -11.38 12.39
CA ARG A 347 -13.14 -11.60 13.75
C ARG A 347 -13.83 -12.78 14.41
#